data_AF-A0A2E0HMD5-F1
#
_entry.id   AF-A0A2E0HMD5-F1
#
_cell.length_a   1.000
_cell.length_b   1.000
_cell.length_c   1.000
_cell.angle_alpha   90.00
_cell.angle_beta   90.00
_cell.angle_gamma   90.00
#
_symmetry.space_group_name_H-M   'P 1'
#
loop_
_entity.id
_entity.type
_entity.pdbx_description
1 polymer ?
#
loop_
_entity_poly.entity_id
_entity_poly.type
_entity_poly.pdbx_seq_one_letter_code
_entity_poly.pdbx_strand_id
1 'polypeptide(L)'
;MAESILIIGGGSDIAQQLAHKLTQNGYLVTMLVRNNESLDGHISSRVTVVNGDALSSEDLTSAIEMAKQQGDGKISGMAHLVGSVLIRPPHAVKVEAFEEVIQTNLVSAFMALSMTCKALLKSGGGRVVFTSSVAASLGLVNHEAIAAAKGGIESMVRSAAATYAQRNIRVNAVAPGLTDTKLSEPITRTESIRESAVSMIPMKRINKPE
;
A
#
# COMPACT_ATOMS: atom_id res chain seq x y z
N MET A 1 -12.75 -10.59 21.19
CA MET A 1 -11.89 -11.38 20.28
C MET A 1 -11.01 -10.41 19.52
N ALA A 2 -9.79 -10.81 19.17
CA ALA A 2 -8.88 -9.94 18.42
C ALA A 2 -9.37 -9.78 16.97
N GLU A 3 -9.40 -8.54 16.48
CA GLU A 3 -9.75 -8.24 15.10
C GLU A 3 -8.57 -8.58 14.16
N SER A 4 -8.86 -9.04 12.94
CA SER A 4 -7.85 -9.39 11.93
C SER A 4 -7.73 -8.32 10.85
N ILE A 5 -6.49 -7.96 10.48
CA ILE A 5 -6.16 -6.99 9.44
C ILE A 5 -5.24 -7.64 8.40
N LEU A 6 -5.59 -7.44 7.13
CA LEU A 6 -4.76 -7.84 6.00
C LEU A 6 -3.87 -6.68 5.55
N ILE A 7 -2.58 -6.92 5.33
CA ILE A 7 -1.65 -5.99 4.71
C ILE A 7 -1.15 -6.60 3.40
N ILE A 8 -1.38 -5.92 2.29
CA ILE A 8 -0.88 -6.32 0.96
C ILE A 8 0.32 -5.44 0.62
N GLY A 9 1.47 -6.05 0.31
CA GLY A 9 2.75 -5.35 0.21
C GLY A 9 3.47 -5.25 1.55
N GLY A 10 3.41 -6.32 2.34
CA GLY A 10 3.93 -6.38 3.71
C GLY A 10 5.44 -6.15 3.85
N GLY A 11 6.21 -6.37 2.79
CA GLY A 11 7.68 -6.21 2.79
C GLY A 11 8.18 -4.76 2.77
N SER A 12 7.30 -3.76 2.66
CA SER A 12 7.72 -2.35 2.65
C SER A 12 8.03 -1.83 4.06
N ASP A 13 8.95 -0.87 4.18
CA ASP A 13 9.34 -0.28 5.47
C ASP A 13 8.11 0.29 6.23
N ILE A 14 7.19 0.93 5.51
CA ILE A 14 5.93 1.46 6.08
C ILE A 14 5.00 0.33 6.53
N ALA A 15 4.91 -0.77 5.77
CA ALA A 15 4.07 -1.90 6.14
C ALA A 15 4.57 -2.60 7.41
N GLN A 16 5.89 -2.68 7.60
CA GLN A 16 6.47 -3.22 8.83
C GLN A 16 6.12 -2.36 10.06
N GLN A 17 6.23 -1.03 9.94
CA GLN A 17 5.80 -0.12 11.01
C GLN A 17 4.29 -0.19 11.29
N LEU A 18 3.47 -0.31 10.24
CA LEU A 18 2.04 -0.50 10.37
C LEU A 18 1.71 -1.82 11.09
N ALA A 19 2.34 -2.93 10.70
CA ALA A 19 2.14 -4.24 11.33
C ALA A 19 2.55 -4.20 12.82
N HIS A 20 3.67 -3.55 13.13
CA HIS A 20 4.11 -3.35 14.52
C HIS A 20 3.06 -2.60 15.34
N LYS A 21 2.60 -1.44 14.85
CA LYS A 21 1.56 -0.64 15.54
C LYS A 21 0.23 -1.39 15.68
N LEU A 22 -0.19 -2.15 14.66
CA LEU A 22 -1.42 -2.93 14.72
C LEU A 22 -1.32 -4.04 15.77
N THR A 23 -0.22 -4.78 15.80
CA THR A 23 -0.04 -5.85 16.78
C THR A 23 0.07 -5.33 18.22
N GLN A 24 0.70 -4.16 18.43
CA GLN A 24 0.68 -3.47 19.74
C GLN A 24 -0.73 -3.09 20.20
N ASN A 25 -1.62 -2.76 19.26
CA ASN A 25 -3.02 -2.46 19.53
C ASN A 25 -3.92 -3.72 19.59
N GLY A 26 -3.34 -4.92 19.65
CA GLY A 26 -4.05 -6.17 19.86
C GLY A 26 -4.65 -6.80 18.60
N TYR A 27 -4.35 -6.27 17.41
CA TYR A 27 -4.79 -6.85 16.15
C TYR A 27 -3.97 -8.11 15.79
N LEU A 28 -4.62 -9.04 15.10
CA LEU A 28 -3.96 -10.09 14.34
C LEU A 28 -3.70 -9.55 12.93
N VAL A 29 -2.50 -9.81 12.41
CA VAL A 29 -2.07 -9.23 11.13
C VAL A 29 -1.70 -10.35 10.18
N THR A 30 -2.26 -10.34 8.97
CA THR A 30 -1.79 -11.18 7.86
C THR A 30 -1.10 -10.29 6.84
N MET A 31 0.11 -10.66 6.42
CA MET A 31 0.91 -9.89 5.47
C MET A 31 1.13 -10.69 4.19
N LEU A 32 0.64 -10.19 3.05
CA LEU A 32 1.02 -10.71 1.73
C LEU A 32 2.33 -10.05 1.30
N VAL A 33 3.35 -10.87 1.08
CA VAL A 33 4.73 -10.44 0.80
C VAL A 33 5.26 -11.19 -0.41
N ARG A 34 5.88 -10.48 -1.36
CA ARG A 34 6.45 -11.08 -2.56
C ARG A 34 7.82 -11.74 -2.33
N ASN A 35 8.65 -11.13 -1.48
CA ASN A 35 9.96 -11.68 -1.07
C ASN A 35 10.10 -11.61 0.45
N ASN A 36 10.21 -12.75 1.13
CA ASN A 36 10.35 -12.82 2.60
C ASN A 36 11.64 -12.18 3.14
N GLU A 37 12.69 -12.05 2.32
CA GLU A 37 13.95 -11.42 2.74
C GLU A 37 13.77 -9.94 3.13
N SER A 38 12.64 -9.34 2.77
CA SER A 38 12.28 -7.97 3.11
C SER A 38 11.74 -7.79 4.53
N LEU A 39 11.46 -8.87 5.25
CA LEU A 39 10.91 -8.82 6.61
C LEU A 39 12.03 -8.76 7.65
N ASP A 40 11.90 -7.85 8.62
CA ASP A 40 12.81 -7.77 9.74
C ASP A 40 12.73 -9.06 10.57
N GLY A 41 13.87 -9.51 11.11
CA GLY A 41 13.99 -10.79 11.84
C GLY A 41 13.18 -10.91 13.14
N HIS A 42 12.42 -9.88 13.53
CA HIS A 42 11.59 -9.83 14.73
C HIS A 42 10.11 -9.64 14.38
N ILE A 43 9.53 -10.64 13.72
CA ILE A 43 8.09 -10.68 13.44
C ILE A 43 7.35 -11.10 14.71
N SER A 44 6.37 -10.29 15.15
CA SER A 44 5.50 -10.61 16.28
C SER A 44 4.73 -11.92 16.03
N SER A 45 4.47 -12.72 17.07
CA SER A 45 3.67 -13.94 16.98
C SER A 45 2.21 -13.70 16.55
N ARG A 46 1.77 -12.44 16.52
CA ARG A 46 0.47 -12.00 16.01
C ARG A 46 0.46 -11.71 14.50
N VAL A 47 1.60 -11.87 13.83
CA VAL A 47 1.73 -11.70 12.38
C VAL A 47 1.82 -13.06 11.71
N THR A 48 1.01 -13.26 10.68
CA THR A 48 1.11 -14.39 9.75
C THR A 48 1.54 -13.88 8.38
N VAL A 49 2.55 -14.51 7.78
CA VAL A 49 3.06 -14.14 6.46
C VAL A 49 2.53 -15.10 5.42
N VAL A 50 2.01 -14.56 4.32
CA VAL A 50 1.63 -15.28 3.10
C VAL A 50 2.55 -14.82 2.00
N ASN A 51 3.20 -15.77 1.32
CA ASN A 51 4.04 -15.47 0.17
C ASN A 51 3.19 -15.40 -1.10
N GLY A 52 3.37 -14.34 -1.89
CA GLY A 52 2.70 -14.22 -3.17
C GLY A 52 2.75 -12.82 -3.77
N ASP A 53 2.20 -12.72 -4.99
CA ASP A 53 2.12 -11.49 -5.76
C ASP A 53 0.73 -10.86 -5.64
N ALA A 54 0.68 -9.54 -5.44
CA ALA A 54 -0.57 -8.79 -5.40
C ALA A 54 -1.27 -8.70 -6.78
N LEU A 55 -0.60 -9.11 -7.85
CA LEU A 55 -1.18 -9.30 -9.19
C LEU A 55 -1.71 -10.72 -9.42
N SER A 56 -1.56 -11.63 -8.46
CA SER A 56 -2.12 -12.98 -8.51
C SER A 56 -3.43 -13.04 -7.73
N SER A 57 -4.52 -13.42 -8.42
CA SER A 57 -5.82 -13.63 -7.77
C SER A 57 -5.78 -14.83 -6.82
N GLU A 58 -4.97 -15.84 -7.11
CA GLU A 58 -4.77 -17.00 -6.23
C GLU A 58 -4.10 -16.59 -4.92
N ASP A 59 -3.01 -15.82 -5.01
CA ASP A 59 -2.25 -15.37 -3.83
C ASP A 59 -3.07 -14.40 -2.97
N LEU A 60 -3.81 -13.48 -3.59
CA LEU A 60 -4.76 -12.60 -2.89
C LEU A 60 -5.86 -13.42 -2.19
N THR A 61 -6.38 -14.46 -2.83
CA THR A 61 -7.39 -15.35 -2.22
C THR A 61 -6.80 -16.07 -1.01
N SER A 62 -5.60 -16.62 -1.14
CA SER A 62 -4.88 -17.28 -0.05
C SER A 62 -4.68 -16.33 1.14
N ALA A 63 -4.22 -15.10 0.89
CA ALA A 63 -4.00 -14.10 1.94
C ALA A 63 -5.30 -13.65 2.62
N ILE A 64 -6.39 -13.48 1.86
CA ILE A 64 -7.71 -13.15 2.40
C ILE A 64 -8.25 -14.30 3.27
N GLU A 65 -8.16 -15.55 2.82
CA GLU A 65 -8.63 -16.69 3.60
C GLU A 65 -7.80 -16.89 4.86
N MET A 66 -6.48 -16.70 4.80
CA MET A 66 -5.63 -16.70 5.99
C MET A 66 -6.03 -15.60 6.98
N ALA A 67 -6.24 -14.37 6.51
CA ALA A 67 -6.69 -13.27 7.37
C ALA A 67 -8.05 -13.55 8.02
N LYS A 68 -8.99 -14.15 7.28
CA LYS A 68 -10.29 -14.60 7.82
C LYS A 68 -10.11 -15.68 8.87
N GLN A 69 -9.25 -16.67 8.63
CA GLN A 69 -8.99 -17.75 9.59
C GLN A 69 -8.46 -17.19 10.92
N GLN A 70 -7.53 -16.24 10.86
CA GLN A 70 -7.01 -15.56 12.07
C GLN A 70 -8.11 -14.78 12.82
N GLY A 71 -9.05 -14.16 12.08
CA GLY A 71 -10.12 -13.34 12.64
C GLY A 71 -11.44 -14.07 12.87
N ASP A 72 -11.42 -15.38 13.14
CA ASP A 72 -12.63 -16.19 13.38
C ASP A 72 -13.67 -16.07 12.24
N GLY A 73 -13.18 -16.25 11.02
CA GLY A 73 -13.95 -16.15 9.78
C GLY A 73 -14.15 -14.73 9.24
N LYS A 74 -13.61 -13.69 9.89
CA LYS A 74 -13.81 -12.28 9.52
C LYS A 74 -12.50 -11.53 9.31
N ILE A 75 -12.58 -10.48 8.48
CA ILE A 75 -11.53 -9.46 8.34
C ILE A 75 -12.14 -8.13 8.77
N SER A 76 -11.45 -7.38 9.62
CA SER A 76 -11.89 -6.05 10.05
C SER A 76 -11.37 -4.94 9.11
N GLY A 77 -10.30 -5.21 8.37
CA GLY A 77 -9.81 -4.27 7.36
C GLY A 77 -8.62 -4.76 6.53
N MET A 78 -8.27 -3.96 5.53
CA MET A 78 -7.13 -4.17 4.65
C MET A 78 -6.35 -2.88 4.42
N ALA A 79 -5.03 -2.99 4.35
CA ALA A 79 -4.13 -1.93 3.90
C ALA A 79 -3.33 -2.39 2.68
N HIS A 80 -3.35 -1.60 1.60
CA HIS A 80 -2.56 -1.84 0.39
C HIS A 80 -1.37 -0.87 0.35
N LEU A 81 -0.17 -1.43 0.44
CA LEU A 81 1.12 -0.74 0.47
C LEU A 81 2.06 -1.19 -0.66
N VAL A 82 1.54 -1.89 -1.68
CA VAL A 82 2.34 -2.22 -2.87
C VAL A 82 2.67 -0.93 -3.61
N GLY A 83 3.94 -0.78 -3.97
CA GLY A 83 4.41 0.39 -4.68
C GLY A 83 5.69 0.13 -5.44
N SER A 84 5.86 0.87 -6.52
CA SER A 84 7.13 1.04 -7.24
C SER A 84 7.33 2.52 -7.55
N VAL A 85 8.54 2.88 -7.98
CA VAL A 85 8.88 4.25 -8.37
C VAL A 85 9.53 4.22 -9.74
N LEU A 86 9.09 5.11 -10.63
CA LEU A 86 9.73 5.42 -11.89
C LEU A 86 9.78 6.93 -12.05
N ILE A 87 10.99 7.49 -12.02
CA ILE A 87 11.24 8.93 -12.16
C ILE A 87 12.04 9.14 -13.44
N ARG A 88 11.35 9.49 -14.51
CA ARG A 88 11.93 9.68 -15.85
C ARG A 88 10.93 10.42 -16.75
N PRO A 89 11.37 11.39 -17.57
CA PRO A 89 10.45 12.13 -18.42
C PRO A 89 9.79 11.20 -19.47
N PRO A 90 8.55 11.49 -19.91
CA PRO A 90 7.78 10.57 -20.75
C PRO A 90 8.46 10.21 -22.07
N HIS A 91 9.14 11.16 -22.73
CA HIS A 91 9.84 10.92 -23.99
C HIS A 91 11.03 9.95 -23.87
N ALA A 92 11.48 9.65 -22.65
CA ALA A 92 12.56 8.72 -22.36
C ALA A 92 12.07 7.43 -21.70
N VAL A 93 10.76 7.27 -21.48
CA VAL A 93 10.14 6.08 -20.88
C VAL A 93 9.57 5.19 -22.00
N LYS A 94 9.92 3.91 -21.97
CA LYS A 94 9.26 2.91 -22.83
C LYS A 94 7.84 2.67 -22.34
N VAL A 95 6.91 2.43 -23.25
CA VAL A 95 5.50 2.19 -22.92
C VAL A 95 5.35 1.02 -21.95
N GLU A 96 6.13 -0.05 -22.13
CA GLU A 96 6.09 -1.24 -21.27
C GLU A 96 6.48 -0.93 -19.82
N ALA A 97 7.44 0.00 -19.62
CA ALA A 97 7.82 0.43 -18.27
C ALA A 97 6.75 1.29 -17.61
N PHE A 98 6.02 2.09 -18.39
CA PHE A 98 4.83 2.79 -17.90
C PHE A 98 3.73 1.80 -17.51
N GLU A 99 3.46 0.80 -18.35
CA GLU A 99 2.48 -0.25 -18.07
C GLU A 99 2.84 -1.03 -16.80
N GLU A 100 4.12 -1.37 -16.58
CA GLU A 100 4.57 -2.04 -15.36
C GLU A 100 4.29 -1.22 -14.10
N VAL A 101 4.48 0.11 -14.16
CA VAL A 101 4.13 1.02 -13.05
C VAL A 101 2.62 1.00 -12.79
N ILE A 102 1.79 1.04 -13.84
CA ILE A 102 0.33 0.96 -13.72
C ILE A 102 -0.09 -0.40 -13.15
N GLN A 103 0.47 -1.50 -13.64
CA GLN A 103 0.19 -2.85 -13.15
C GLN A 103 0.52 -2.96 -11.66
N THR A 104 1.76 -2.67 -11.29
CA THR A 104 2.27 -2.80 -9.92
C THR A 104 1.48 -1.95 -8.94
N ASN A 105 1.15 -0.71 -9.29
CA ASN A 105 0.55 0.23 -8.34
C ASN A 105 -0.98 0.24 -8.40
N LEU A 106 -1.56 0.42 -9.59
CA LEU A 106 -2.99 0.67 -9.75
C LEU A 106 -3.78 -0.63 -9.95
N VAL A 107 -3.31 -1.54 -10.80
CA VAL A 107 -4.03 -2.80 -11.05
C VAL A 107 -4.02 -3.68 -9.80
N SER A 108 -2.87 -3.82 -9.14
CA SER A 108 -2.79 -4.55 -7.86
C SER A 108 -3.72 -3.95 -6.79
N ALA A 109 -3.83 -2.61 -6.72
CA ALA A 109 -4.75 -1.93 -5.81
C ALA A 109 -6.21 -2.21 -6.15
N PHE A 110 -6.57 -2.21 -7.43
CA PHE A 110 -7.92 -2.55 -7.89
C PHE A 110 -8.28 -4.01 -7.58
N MET A 111 -7.36 -4.96 -7.81
CA MET A 111 -7.56 -6.36 -7.47
C MET A 111 -7.78 -6.53 -5.96
N ALA A 112 -6.93 -5.91 -5.15
CA ALA A 112 -7.04 -5.90 -3.69
C ALA A 112 -8.37 -5.31 -3.21
N LEU A 113 -8.80 -4.17 -3.79
CA LEU A 113 -10.10 -3.55 -3.51
C LEU A 113 -11.23 -4.54 -3.78
N SER A 114 -11.30 -5.06 -4.99
CA SER A 114 -12.38 -5.93 -5.45
C SER A 114 -12.53 -7.17 -4.56
N MET A 115 -11.42 -7.88 -4.35
CA MET A 115 -11.43 -9.15 -3.63
C MET A 115 -11.65 -8.97 -2.13
N THR A 116 -11.02 -7.97 -1.51
CA THR A 116 -11.20 -7.70 -0.08
C THR A 116 -12.61 -7.19 0.21
N CYS A 117 -13.15 -6.26 -0.60
CA CYS A 117 -14.52 -5.78 -0.42
C CYS A 117 -15.54 -6.91 -0.56
N LYS A 118 -15.34 -7.86 -1.49
CA LYS A 118 -16.17 -9.07 -1.58
C LYS A 118 -16.18 -9.88 -0.28
N ALA A 119 -15.04 -10.00 0.41
CA ALA A 119 -14.97 -10.65 1.71
C ALA A 119 -15.65 -9.82 2.82
N LEU A 120 -15.37 -8.51 2.90
CA LEU A 120 -15.95 -7.61 3.91
C LEU A 120 -17.48 -7.51 3.83
N LEU A 121 -18.05 -7.57 2.62
CA LEU A 121 -19.49 -7.60 2.42
C LEU A 121 -20.15 -8.81 3.10
N LYS A 122 -19.46 -9.95 3.16
CA LYS A 122 -19.95 -11.15 3.87
C LYS A 122 -19.75 -11.05 5.38
N SER A 123 -18.76 -10.26 5.83
CA SER A 123 -18.44 -10.06 7.25
C SER A 123 -19.22 -8.90 7.90
N GLY A 124 -20.01 -8.15 7.14
CA GLY A 124 -20.87 -7.06 7.64
C GLY A 124 -20.23 -5.66 7.62
N GLY A 125 -19.10 -5.49 6.95
CA GLY A 125 -18.41 -4.20 6.82
C GLY A 125 -16.91 -4.27 7.12
N GLY A 126 -16.25 -3.12 7.08
CA GLY A 126 -14.81 -3.02 7.40
C GLY A 126 -14.17 -1.70 6.96
N ARG A 127 -12.84 -1.69 6.98
CA ARG A 127 -12.01 -0.53 6.59
C ARG A 127 -10.94 -0.91 5.59
N VAL A 128 -10.86 -0.19 4.48
CA VAL A 128 -9.85 -0.37 3.44
C VAL A 128 -9.05 0.91 3.28
N VAL A 129 -7.72 0.79 3.29
CA VAL A 129 -6.80 1.92 3.13
C VAL A 129 -5.80 1.62 2.02
N PHE A 130 -5.66 2.56 1.09
CA PHE A 130 -4.66 2.49 0.02
C PHE A 130 -3.53 3.50 0.25
N THR A 131 -2.40 3.25 -0.41
CA THR A 131 -1.25 4.16 -0.42
C THR A 131 -1.16 4.89 -1.76
N SER A 132 -1.51 6.19 -1.76
CA SER A 132 -1.24 7.15 -2.82
C SER A 132 0.19 7.72 -2.70
N SER A 133 0.44 8.93 -3.19
CA SER A 133 1.65 9.70 -3.02
C SER A 133 1.34 11.17 -3.24
N VAL A 134 2.08 12.08 -2.61
CA VAL A 134 2.02 13.52 -2.97
C VAL A 134 2.33 13.78 -4.46
N ALA A 135 3.05 12.86 -5.13
CA ALA A 135 3.28 12.92 -6.56
C ALA A 135 1.99 12.89 -7.40
N ALA A 136 0.88 12.36 -6.85
CA ALA A 136 -0.42 12.31 -7.51
C ALA A 136 -1.05 13.69 -7.73
N SER A 137 -0.68 14.70 -6.93
CA SER A 137 -1.35 16.00 -6.91
C SER A 137 -0.43 17.21 -7.04
N LEU A 138 0.88 17.08 -6.75
CA LEU A 138 1.79 18.23 -6.73
C LEU A 138 2.38 18.62 -8.10
N GLY A 139 2.32 17.75 -9.11
CA GLY A 139 2.93 18.02 -10.43
C GLY A 139 4.46 18.02 -10.39
N LEU A 140 5.07 16.94 -9.90
CA LEU A 140 6.52 16.81 -9.78
C LEU A 140 7.17 16.46 -11.13
N VAL A 141 8.30 17.09 -11.44
CA VAL A 141 9.06 16.87 -12.68
C VAL A 141 9.44 15.38 -12.80
N ASN A 142 9.22 14.79 -13.99
CA ASN A 142 9.55 13.40 -14.33
C ASN A 142 8.77 12.31 -13.56
N HIS A 143 7.66 12.65 -12.88
CA HIS A 143 6.86 11.70 -12.10
C HIS A 143 5.59 11.21 -12.82
N GLU A 144 5.43 11.43 -14.12
CA GLU A 144 4.16 11.24 -14.84
C GLU A 144 3.59 9.83 -14.70
N ALA A 145 4.44 8.79 -14.77
CA ALA A 145 4.03 7.39 -14.62
C ALA A 145 3.45 7.09 -13.22
N ILE A 146 4.17 7.49 -12.17
CA ILE A 146 3.73 7.24 -10.78
C ILE A 146 2.57 8.17 -10.40
N ALA A 147 2.55 9.40 -10.90
CA ALA A 147 1.46 10.35 -10.71
C ALA A 147 0.15 9.82 -11.33
N ALA A 148 0.21 9.26 -12.56
CA ALA A 148 -0.93 8.61 -13.18
C ALA A 148 -1.45 7.42 -12.35
N ALA A 149 -0.55 6.55 -11.89
CA ALA A 149 -0.94 5.41 -11.08
C ALA A 149 -1.58 5.82 -9.73
N LYS A 150 -0.92 6.71 -8.97
CA LYS A 150 -1.39 7.12 -7.63
C LYS A 150 -2.59 8.07 -7.70
N GLY A 151 -2.69 8.94 -8.71
CA GLY A 151 -3.90 9.71 -9.00
C GLY A 151 -5.10 8.84 -9.41
N GLY A 152 -4.83 7.74 -10.12
CA GLY A 152 -5.80 6.68 -10.39
C GLY A 152 -6.32 6.04 -9.10
N ILE A 153 -5.43 5.73 -8.14
CA ILE A 153 -5.83 5.21 -6.82
C ILE A 153 -6.73 6.20 -6.09
N GLU A 154 -6.38 7.49 -6.03
CA GLU A 154 -7.20 8.49 -5.35
C GLU A 154 -8.61 8.61 -5.94
N SER A 155 -8.70 8.58 -7.27
CA SER A 155 -9.98 8.61 -7.98
C SER A 155 -10.80 7.34 -7.74
N MET A 156 -10.14 6.17 -7.79
CA MET A 156 -10.74 4.89 -7.47
C MET A 156 -11.27 4.85 -6.03
N VAL A 157 -10.50 5.34 -5.06
CA VAL A 157 -10.88 5.39 -3.64
C VAL A 157 -12.14 6.22 -3.44
N ARG A 158 -12.24 7.42 -4.04
CA ARG A 158 -13.44 8.26 -3.95
C ARG A 158 -14.68 7.55 -4.49
N SER A 159 -14.56 6.91 -5.65
CA SER A 159 -15.66 6.15 -6.27
C SER A 159 -16.06 4.92 -5.45
N ALA A 160 -15.08 4.18 -4.94
CA ALA A 160 -15.30 3.01 -4.10
C ALA A 160 -15.96 3.37 -2.76
N ALA A 161 -15.53 4.47 -2.13
CA ALA A 161 -16.14 4.96 -0.90
C ALA A 161 -17.63 5.26 -1.10
N ALA A 162 -18.01 5.91 -2.22
CA ALA A 162 -19.40 6.14 -2.56
C ALA A 162 -20.17 4.83 -2.81
N THR A 163 -19.57 3.91 -3.57
CA THR A 163 -20.14 2.58 -3.87
C THR A 163 -20.48 1.78 -2.61
N TYR A 164 -19.58 1.78 -1.61
CA TYR A 164 -19.73 0.92 -0.43
C TYR A 164 -20.23 1.61 0.84
N ALA A 165 -20.56 2.91 0.79
CA ALA A 165 -20.97 3.69 1.96
C ALA A 165 -22.14 3.06 2.74
N GLN A 166 -23.17 2.58 2.05
CA GLN A 166 -24.35 1.95 2.64
C GLN A 166 -24.12 0.49 3.06
N ARG A 167 -22.92 -0.04 2.82
CA ARG A 167 -22.52 -1.43 3.12
C ARG A 167 -21.54 -1.52 4.29
N ASN A 168 -21.43 -0.45 5.08
CA ASN A 168 -20.56 -0.37 6.25
C ASN A 168 -19.07 -0.62 5.92
N ILE A 169 -18.63 -0.29 4.70
CA ILE A 169 -17.22 -0.37 4.30
C ILE A 169 -16.71 1.05 4.04
N ARG A 170 -15.68 1.44 4.77
CA ARG A 170 -14.98 2.71 4.55
C ARG A 170 -13.77 2.48 3.68
N VAL A 171 -13.59 3.29 2.64
CA VAL A 171 -12.44 3.23 1.73
C VAL A 171 -11.73 4.57 1.76
N ASN A 172 -10.44 4.57 2.06
CA ASN A 172 -9.61 5.79 2.13
C ASN A 172 -8.25 5.56 1.46
N ALA A 173 -7.53 6.65 1.20
CA ALA A 173 -6.14 6.63 0.78
C ALA A 173 -5.32 7.56 1.69
N VAL A 174 -4.09 7.16 1.96
CA VAL A 174 -3.07 8.02 2.55
C VAL A 174 -2.08 8.38 1.44
N ALA A 175 -1.69 9.64 1.34
CA ALA A 175 -0.69 10.11 0.39
C ALA A 175 0.59 10.53 1.15
N PRO A 176 1.53 9.60 1.38
CA PRO A 176 2.80 9.95 2.03
C PRO A 176 3.58 10.97 1.21
N GLY A 177 4.23 11.90 1.92
CA GLY A 177 5.32 12.71 1.37
C GLY A 177 6.59 11.88 1.22
N LEU A 178 7.73 12.55 0.97
CA LEU A 178 9.02 11.86 0.96
C LEU A 178 9.30 11.26 2.35
N THR A 179 9.42 9.94 2.39
CA THR A 179 9.67 9.15 3.59
C THR A 179 10.91 8.30 3.35
N ASP A 180 11.84 8.32 4.31
CA ASP A 180 13.09 7.57 4.26
C ASP A 180 12.84 6.06 4.30
N THR A 181 12.82 5.46 3.12
CA THR A 181 12.50 4.06 2.85
C THR A 181 13.43 3.52 1.78
N LYS A 182 13.53 2.19 1.66
CA LYS A 182 14.25 1.55 0.55
C LYS A 182 13.70 1.99 -0.81
N LEU A 183 12.39 2.21 -0.89
CA LEU A 183 11.71 2.67 -2.11
C LEU A 183 12.12 4.10 -2.52
N SER A 184 12.41 4.98 -1.55
CA SER A 184 12.79 6.37 -1.80
C SER A 184 14.28 6.59 -2.02
N GLU A 185 15.12 5.56 -1.80
CA GLU A 185 16.58 5.66 -1.88
C GLU A 185 17.09 6.35 -3.16
N PRO A 186 16.54 6.11 -4.37
CA PRO A 186 16.99 6.81 -5.57
C PRO A 186 16.82 8.35 -5.51
N ILE A 187 15.86 8.83 -4.72
CA ILE A 187 15.52 10.25 -4.51
C ILE A 187 16.36 10.85 -3.39
N THR A 188 16.89 10.03 -2.48
CA THR A 188 17.68 10.49 -1.32
C THR A 188 19.18 10.19 -1.45
N ARG A 189 19.60 9.59 -2.57
CA ARG A 189 20.97 9.07 -2.78
C ARG A 189 22.08 10.11 -2.73
N THR A 190 21.82 11.35 -3.14
CA THR A 190 22.84 12.42 -3.11
C THR A 190 22.34 13.60 -2.28
N GLU A 191 23.27 14.28 -1.60
CA GLU A 191 22.90 15.42 -0.75
C GLU A 191 22.21 16.52 -1.54
N SER A 192 22.63 16.78 -2.79
CA SER A 192 21.98 17.78 -3.65
C SER A 192 20.51 17.47 -3.97
N ILE A 193 20.18 16.21 -4.29
CA ILE A 193 18.79 15.80 -4.57
C ILE A 193 18.00 15.81 -3.25
N ARG A 194 18.62 15.37 -2.16
CA ARG A 194 18.05 15.37 -0.82
C ARG A 194 17.68 16.78 -0.35
N GLU A 195 18.61 17.75 -0.43
CA GLU A 195 18.39 19.16 -0.10
C GLU A 195 17.29 19.78 -0.96
N SER A 196 17.31 19.50 -2.27
CA SER A 196 16.27 19.97 -3.20
C SER A 196 14.89 19.43 -2.79
N ALA A 197 14.79 18.14 -2.47
CA ALA A 197 13.53 17.54 -2.02
C ALA A 197 13.09 18.12 -0.66
N VAL A 198 13.99 18.26 0.30
CA VAL A 198 13.73 18.86 1.62
C VAL A 198 13.26 20.31 1.50
N SER A 199 13.80 21.07 0.54
CA SER A 199 13.43 22.46 0.32
C SER A 199 11.94 22.62 -0.04
N MET A 200 11.36 21.61 -0.72
CA MET A 200 9.93 21.56 -1.08
C MET A 200 9.03 21.12 0.07
N ILE A 201 9.58 20.56 1.15
CA ILE A 201 8.81 20.08 2.30
C ILE A 201 8.66 21.24 3.31
N PRO A 202 7.44 21.66 3.69
CA PRO A 202 7.25 22.76 4.63
C PRO A 202 7.95 22.54 5.99
N MET A 203 7.97 21.29 6.49
CA MET A 203 8.67 20.92 7.72
C MET A 203 10.20 20.82 7.61
N LYS A 204 10.77 21.02 6.40
CA LYS A 204 12.22 20.98 6.14
C LYS A 204 12.92 19.72 6.64
N ARG A 205 12.22 18.58 6.55
CA ARG A 205 12.78 17.26 6.87
C ARG A 205 12.09 16.17 6.06
N ILE A 206 12.82 15.07 5.84
CA ILE A 206 12.25 13.83 5.31
C ILE A 206 11.51 13.12 6.45
N ASN A 207 10.40 12.46 6.13
CA ASN A 207 9.66 11.67 7.11
C ASN A 207 10.39 10.37 7.41
N LYS A 208 10.17 9.82 8.59
CA LYS A 208 10.57 8.45 8.89
C LYS A 208 9.36 7.51 8.71
N PRO A 209 9.57 6.20 8.52
CA PRO A 209 8.47 5.24 8.33
C PRO A 209 7.50 5.15 9.52
N GLU A 210 7.98 5.38 10.75
CA GLU A 210 7.17 5.42 11.98
C GLU A 210 6.24 6.64 12.10
#